data_AF-A0A9J6ZAF3-F1
#
_entry.id   AF-A0A9J6ZAF3-F1
#
_cell.length_a   1.000
_cell.length_b   1.000
_cell.length_c   1.000
_cell.angle_alpha   90.00
_cell.angle_beta   90.00
_cell.angle_gamma   90.00
#
_symmetry.space_group_name_H-M   'P 1'
#
loop_
_entity.id
_entity.type
_entity.pdbx_description
1 polymer ?
#
loop_
_entity_poly.entity_id
_entity_poly.type
_entity_poly.pdbx_seq_one_letter_code
_entity_poly.pdbx_strand_id
1 'polypeptide(L)'
;MNDFWILVSSMVIIGLSGVIYAIIACVQLINDYEYRLGRNHFYQGIITIMKNNKDDSVFTSEVITLYKENSKRNPRVAKKFPTLVELLDDFVYNLNTVPEVKWKKNYKIEYPSEFRSRLLNLTSIIKKKNPYNSYSGRNIGKVNTLLEDTELSDDFKNALHELIDDLEVYEYQNRDGYKLSKKSYYYSLIFGVVGVVGTLFTVASTLF
;
A
#
# COMPACT_ATOMS: atom_id res chain seq x y z
N MET A 1 19.95 -27.11 -41.89
CA MET A 1 19.18 -25.90 -42.28
C MET A 1 18.01 -25.64 -41.32
N ASN A 2 17.29 -26.66 -40.85
CA ASN A 2 16.19 -26.49 -39.88
C ASN A 2 16.64 -25.96 -38.50
N ASP A 3 17.79 -26.42 -37.99
CA ASP A 3 18.28 -26.01 -36.66
C ASP A 3 18.63 -24.52 -36.57
N PHE A 4 19.12 -23.95 -37.68
CA PHE A 4 19.40 -22.52 -37.79
C PHE A 4 18.13 -21.68 -37.62
N TRP A 5 17.04 -22.06 -38.29
CA TRP A 5 15.76 -21.34 -38.19
C TRP A 5 15.09 -21.51 -36.83
N ILE A 6 15.28 -22.66 -36.17
CA ILE A 6 14.83 -22.88 -34.80
C ILE A 6 15.57 -21.96 -33.82
N LEU A 7 16.89 -21.82 -33.98
CA LEU A 7 17.72 -20.96 -33.12
C LEU A 7 17.40 -19.46 -33.33
N VAL A 8 17.21 -19.03 -34.57
CA VAL A 8 16.78 -17.66 -34.87
C VAL A 8 15.40 -17.38 -34.27
N SER A 9 14.47 -18.32 -34.41
CA SER A 9 13.11 -18.17 -33.89
C SER A 9 13.08 -18.14 -32.35
N SER A 10 13.88 -18.96 -31.67
CA SER A 10 13.97 -18.96 -30.20
C SER A 10 14.58 -17.66 -29.67
N MET A 11 15.61 -17.12 -30.32
CA MET A 11 16.19 -15.82 -29.98
C MET A 11 15.18 -14.68 -30.12
N VAL A 12 14.38 -14.69 -31.17
CA VAL A 12 13.31 -13.68 -31.37
C VAL A 12 12.25 -13.77 -30.27
N ILE A 13 11.82 -14.98 -29.90
CA ILE A 13 10.83 -15.18 -28.82
C ILE A 13 11.37 -14.71 -27.47
N ILE A 14 12.64 -15.01 -27.15
CA ILE A 14 13.30 -14.55 -25.92
C ILE A 14 13.41 -13.02 -25.91
N GLY A 15 13.81 -12.41 -27.03
CA GLY A 15 13.87 -10.96 -27.18
C GLY A 15 12.51 -10.30 -26.96
N LEU A 16 11.45 -10.80 -27.60
CA LEU A 16 10.09 -10.30 -27.43
C LEU A 16 9.59 -10.46 -25.98
N SER A 17 9.87 -11.61 -25.35
CA SER A 17 9.50 -11.86 -23.95
C SER A 17 10.20 -10.88 -23.00
N GLY A 18 11.48 -10.59 -23.25
CA GLY A 18 12.25 -9.61 -22.49
C GLY A 18 11.68 -8.19 -22.63
N VAL A 19 11.28 -7.79 -23.84
CA VAL A 19 10.64 -6.49 -24.09
C VAL A 19 9.29 -6.39 -23.37
N ILE A 20 8.44 -7.42 -23.45
CA ILE A 20 7.16 -7.45 -22.74
C ILE A 20 7.37 -7.33 -21.23
N TYR A 21 8.34 -8.07 -20.68
CA TYR A 21 8.67 -8.00 -19.27
C TYR A 21 9.15 -6.60 -18.85
N ALA A 22 10.01 -5.96 -19.65
CA ALA A 22 10.47 -4.60 -19.40
C ALA A 22 9.32 -3.58 -19.41
N ILE A 23 8.37 -3.71 -20.34
CA ILE A 23 7.17 -2.86 -20.39
C ILE A 23 6.34 -3.04 -19.11
N ILE A 24 6.09 -4.28 -18.69
CA ILE A 24 5.34 -4.57 -17.46
C ILE A 24 6.05 -3.96 -16.24
N ALA A 25 7.36 -4.11 -16.14
CA ALA A 25 8.16 -3.55 -15.06
C ALA A 25 8.10 -2.00 -15.04
N CYS A 26 8.21 -1.36 -16.21
CA CYS A 26 8.05 0.10 -16.33
C CYS A 26 6.65 0.57 -15.89
N VAL A 27 5.59 -0.13 -16.32
CA VAL A 27 4.23 0.17 -15.87
C VAL A 27 4.12 0.04 -14.35
N GLN A 28 4.66 -1.03 -13.76
CA GLN A 28 4.65 -1.19 -12.30
C GLN A 28 5.39 -0.07 -11.57
N LEU A 29 6.54 0.38 -12.09
CA LEU A 29 7.30 1.51 -11.52
C LEU A 29 6.51 2.82 -11.57
N ILE A 30 5.85 3.11 -12.69
CA ILE A 30 4.97 4.28 -12.82
C ILE A 30 3.82 4.19 -11.82
N ASN A 31 3.24 2.99 -11.68
CA ASN A 31 2.15 2.76 -10.73
C ASN A 31 2.54 2.99 -9.28
N ASP A 32 3.71 2.50 -8.90
CA ASP A 32 4.29 2.71 -7.58
C ASP A 32 4.61 4.19 -7.32
N TYR A 33 5.08 4.90 -8.34
CA TYR A 33 5.38 6.33 -8.26
C TYR A 33 4.12 7.17 -8.04
N GLU A 34 3.08 6.97 -8.87
CA GLU A 34 1.80 7.66 -8.72
C GLU A 34 1.15 7.39 -7.37
N TYR A 35 1.19 6.13 -6.91
CA TYR A 35 0.69 5.78 -5.57
C TYR A 35 1.41 6.58 -4.47
N ARG A 36 2.75 6.63 -4.51
CA ARG A 36 3.53 7.37 -3.51
C ARG A 36 3.22 8.86 -3.56
N LEU A 37 3.09 9.43 -4.75
CA LEU A 37 2.81 10.83 -4.96
C LEU A 37 1.41 11.21 -4.46
N GLY A 38 0.38 10.44 -4.81
CA GLY A 38 -0.98 10.64 -4.31
C GLY A 38 -1.10 10.49 -2.79
N ARG A 39 -0.38 9.53 -2.20
CA ARG A 39 -0.30 9.40 -0.75
C ARG A 39 0.37 10.62 -0.10
N ASN A 40 1.47 11.10 -0.68
CA ASN A 40 2.18 12.27 -0.18
C ASN A 40 1.31 13.54 -0.26
N HIS A 41 0.56 13.73 -1.36
CA HIS A 41 -0.39 14.83 -1.50
C HIS A 41 -1.46 14.81 -0.41
N PHE A 42 -1.96 13.63 -0.06
CA PHE A 42 -2.90 13.48 1.05
C PHE A 42 -2.29 13.90 2.39
N TYR A 43 -1.08 13.44 2.70
CA TYR A 43 -0.39 13.81 3.95
C TYR A 43 -0.14 15.31 4.03
N GLN A 44 0.34 15.91 2.94
CA GLN A 44 0.53 17.36 2.85
C GLN A 44 -0.78 18.11 3.02
N GLY A 45 -1.87 17.63 2.42
CA GLY A 45 -3.20 18.19 2.58
C GLY A 45 -3.66 18.19 4.03
N ILE A 46 -3.53 17.07 4.75
CA ILE A 46 -3.90 17.00 6.18
C ILE A 46 -3.09 18.01 6.99
N ILE A 47 -1.78 18.10 6.78
CA ILE A 47 -0.92 19.03 7.50
C ILE A 47 -1.37 20.48 7.25
N THR A 48 -1.68 20.82 6.00
CA THR A 48 -2.15 22.16 5.61
C THR A 48 -3.48 22.48 6.28
N ILE A 49 -4.45 21.57 6.24
CA ILE A 49 -5.75 21.73 6.90
C ILE A 49 -5.55 21.92 8.41
N MET A 50 -4.68 21.10 9.03
CA MET A 50 -4.41 21.15 10.47
C MET A 50 -3.74 22.46 10.90
N LYS A 51 -2.87 23.03 10.05
CA LYS A 51 -2.25 24.35 10.27
C LYS A 51 -3.26 25.49 10.21
N ASN A 52 -4.24 25.40 9.32
CA ASN A 52 -5.18 26.49 9.07
C ASN A 52 -6.42 26.45 9.97
N ASN A 53 -6.81 25.26 10.44
CA ASN A 53 -8.02 25.07 11.24
C ASN A 53 -7.70 24.68 12.67
N LYS A 54 -8.16 25.46 13.64
CA LYS A 54 -8.06 25.13 15.09
C LYS A 54 -9.27 24.37 15.62
N ASP A 55 -10.41 24.43 14.93
CA ASP A 55 -11.61 23.67 15.26
C ASP A 55 -11.55 22.24 14.69
N ASP A 56 -11.72 21.25 15.56
CA ASP A 56 -11.66 19.84 15.22
C ASP A 56 -12.85 19.37 14.37
N SER A 57 -14.01 20.04 14.46
CA SER A 57 -15.19 19.74 13.64
C SER A 57 -14.95 20.13 12.18
N VAL A 58 -14.47 21.36 11.95
CA VAL A 58 -14.11 21.88 10.62
C VAL A 58 -12.98 21.05 10.02
N PHE A 59 -11.93 20.80 10.82
CA PHE A 59 -10.81 19.94 10.46
C PHE A 59 -11.26 18.56 9.97
N THR A 60 -12.15 17.91 10.71
CA THR A 60 -12.67 16.57 10.34
C THR A 60 -13.41 16.61 9.01
N SER A 61 -14.27 17.62 8.80
CA SER A 61 -15.05 17.75 7.56
C SER A 61 -14.17 17.98 6.33
N GLU A 62 -13.12 18.79 6.47
CA GLU A 62 -12.17 19.09 5.40
C GLU A 62 -11.31 17.87 5.07
N VAL A 63 -10.88 17.09 6.08
CA VAL A 63 -10.12 15.85 5.82
C VAL A 63 -10.97 14.81 5.08
N ILE A 64 -12.27 14.69 5.40
CA ILE A 64 -13.18 13.81 4.65
C ILE A 64 -13.31 14.26 3.19
N THR A 65 -13.40 15.57 2.96
CA THR A 65 -13.46 16.13 1.61
C THR A 65 -12.16 15.88 0.85
N LEU A 66 -11.02 16.16 1.48
CA LEU A 66 -9.69 15.88 0.94
C LEU A 66 -9.54 14.41 0.54
N TYR A 67 -10.03 13.47 1.36
CA TYR A 67 -9.99 12.05 1.03
C TYR A 67 -10.79 11.71 -0.22
N LYS A 68 -12.01 12.25 -0.35
CA LYS A 68 -12.86 12.04 -1.53
C LYS A 68 -12.19 12.59 -2.79
N GLU A 69 -11.61 13.78 -2.71
CA GLU A 69 -10.89 14.39 -3.83
C GLU A 69 -9.62 13.62 -4.20
N ASN A 70 -8.82 13.25 -3.19
CA ASN A 70 -7.60 12.49 -3.38
C ASN A 70 -7.89 11.11 -3.97
N SER A 71 -8.96 10.45 -3.54
CA SER A 71 -9.38 9.13 -4.05
C SER A 71 -9.82 9.20 -5.52
N LYS A 72 -10.47 10.30 -5.92
CA LYS A 72 -10.84 10.55 -7.32
C LYS A 72 -9.62 10.84 -8.20
N ARG A 73 -8.71 11.68 -7.71
CA ARG A 73 -7.49 12.07 -8.46
C ARG A 73 -6.45 10.96 -8.51
N ASN A 74 -6.37 10.13 -7.46
CA ASN A 74 -5.37 9.09 -7.29
C ASN A 74 -6.05 7.74 -7.02
N PRO A 75 -6.68 7.12 -8.03
CA PRO A 75 -7.46 5.88 -7.87
C PRO A 75 -6.61 4.70 -7.35
N ARG A 76 -5.29 4.72 -7.57
CA ARG A 76 -4.36 3.71 -7.01
C ARG A 76 -4.23 3.79 -5.50
N VAL A 77 -4.28 5.01 -4.94
CA VAL A 77 -4.30 5.21 -3.49
C VAL A 77 -5.62 4.69 -2.93
N ALA A 78 -6.75 5.02 -3.58
CA ALA A 78 -8.07 4.51 -3.18
C ALA A 78 -8.19 2.98 -3.29
N LYS A 79 -7.52 2.36 -4.28
CA LYS A 79 -7.47 0.89 -4.41
C LYS A 79 -6.72 0.24 -3.24
N LYS A 80 -5.64 0.88 -2.77
CA LYS A 80 -4.82 0.34 -1.67
C LYS A 80 -5.35 0.70 -0.28
N PHE A 81 -5.99 1.86 -0.15
CA PHE A 81 -6.65 2.33 1.06
C PHE A 81 -8.10 2.65 0.70
N PRO A 82 -8.99 1.64 0.76
CA PRO A 82 -10.40 1.82 0.39
C PRO A 82 -11.14 2.79 1.31
N THR A 83 -10.63 2.98 2.53
CA THR A 83 -11.25 3.85 3.52
C THR A 83 -10.29 4.93 4.02
N LEU A 84 -10.87 6.05 4.47
CA LEU A 84 -10.13 7.15 5.06
C LEU A 84 -9.35 6.71 6.30
N VAL A 85 -9.94 5.81 7.09
CA VAL A 85 -9.32 5.29 8.31
C VAL A 85 -8.03 4.55 7.99
N GLU A 86 -8.01 3.67 6.99
CA GLU A 86 -6.79 2.96 6.62
C GLU A 86 -5.67 3.90 6.17
N LEU A 87 -6.02 4.97 5.44
CA LEU A 87 -5.03 5.95 4.98
C LEU A 87 -4.50 6.82 6.13
N LEU A 88 -5.34 7.13 7.12
CA LEU A 88 -4.93 7.81 8.35
C LEU A 88 -4.06 6.92 9.23
N ASP A 89 -4.39 5.64 9.36
CA ASP A 89 -3.57 4.67 10.10
C ASP A 89 -2.19 4.50 9.43
N ASP A 90 -2.12 4.45 8.09
CA ASP A 90 -0.82 4.48 7.37
C ASP A 90 -0.07 5.79 7.65
N PHE A 91 -0.76 6.93 7.72
CA PHE A 91 -0.10 8.20 8.08
C PHE A 91 0.48 8.14 9.50
N VAL A 92 -0.32 7.75 10.49
CA VAL A 92 0.12 7.61 11.89
C VAL A 92 1.27 6.60 12.00
N TYR A 93 1.19 5.47 11.30
CA TYR A 93 2.27 4.48 11.27
C TYR A 93 3.57 5.05 10.72
N ASN A 94 3.52 5.70 9.54
CA ASN A 94 4.73 6.29 8.95
C ASN A 94 5.30 7.40 9.84
N LEU A 95 4.44 8.13 10.56
CA LEU A 95 4.87 9.15 11.49
C LEU A 95 5.65 8.59 12.69
N ASN A 96 5.22 7.43 13.20
CA ASN A 96 5.83 6.78 14.34
C ASN A 96 7.08 5.96 13.97
N THR A 97 7.18 5.48 12.72
CA THR A 97 8.21 4.52 12.31
C THR A 97 9.30 5.11 11.43
N VAL A 98 9.05 6.22 10.74
CA VAL A 98 10.04 6.85 9.86
C VAL A 98 10.83 7.90 10.64
N PRO A 99 12.17 7.78 10.74
CA PRO A 99 13.00 8.80 11.36
C PRO A 99 12.80 10.17 10.71
N GLU A 100 12.81 11.24 11.50
CA GLU A 100 12.49 12.61 11.06
C GLU A 100 13.29 13.06 9.82
N VAL A 101 14.58 12.75 9.74
CA VAL A 101 15.43 13.07 8.58
C VAL A 101 14.90 12.40 7.30
N LYS A 102 14.50 11.12 7.40
CA LYS A 102 13.91 10.37 6.28
C LYS A 102 12.50 10.87 5.98
N TRP A 103 11.75 11.27 7.00
CA TRP A 103 10.41 11.85 6.84
C TRP A 103 10.46 13.12 6.00
N LYS A 104 11.29 14.08 6.39
CA LYS A 104 11.48 15.35 5.67
C LYS A 104 11.92 15.11 4.23
N LYS A 105 12.81 14.15 4.00
CA LYS A 105 13.25 13.76 2.65
C LYS A 105 12.13 13.14 1.81
N ASN A 106 11.37 12.20 2.38
CA ASN A 106 10.40 11.39 1.65
C ASN A 106 9.09 12.14 1.39
N TYR A 107 8.66 12.97 2.33
CA TYR A 107 7.35 13.61 2.31
C TYR A 107 7.43 15.12 2.10
N LYS A 108 8.60 15.73 2.29
CA LYS A 108 8.80 17.20 2.25
C LYS A 108 7.86 17.94 3.21
N ILE A 109 7.57 17.33 4.34
CA ILE A 109 6.67 17.84 5.38
C ILE A 109 7.49 18.09 6.65
N GLU A 110 7.30 19.25 7.27
CA GLU A 110 7.77 19.52 8.63
C GLU A 110 6.64 19.22 9.62
N TYR A 111 6.97 18.50 10.70
CA TYR A 111 6.00 17.95 11.62
C TYR A 111 6.29 18.32 13.08
N PRO A 112 5.59 19.35 13.62
CA PRO A 112 5.49 19.59 15.05
C PRO A 112 4.88 18.40 15.80
N SER A 113 5.39 18.10 16.99
CA SER A 113 4.87 17.05 17.89
C SER A 113 3.37 17.21 18.22
N GLU A 114 2.88 18.44 18.25
CA GLU A 114 1.47 18.80 18.53
C GLU A 114 0.48 18.24 17.49
N PHE A 115 0.92 18.03 16.25
CA PHE A 115 0.07 17.47 15.20
C PHE A 115 -0.22 15.98 15.39
N ARG A 116 0.50 15.30 16.29
CA ARG A 116 0.35 13.85 16.54
C ARG A 116 -0.89 13.53 17.32
N SER A 117 -1.03 14.18 18.46
CA SER A 117 -2.20 14.04 19.30
C SER A 117 -3.47 14.38 18.52
N ARG A 118 -3.40 15.40 17.67
CA ARG A 118 -4.53 15.85 16.85
C ARG A 118 -4.88 14.89 15.71
N LEU A 119 -3.88 14.31 15.04
CA LEU A 119 -4.09 13.26 14.03
C LEU A 119 -4.69 11.98 14.64
N LEU A 120 -4.22 11.58 15.83
CA LEU A 120 -4.77 10.45 16.57
C LEU A 120 -6.22 10.70 16.98
N ASN A 121 -6.53 11.90 17.48
CA ASN A 121 -7.90 12.29 17.84
C ASN A 121 -8.84 12.22 16.63
N LEU A 122 -8.42 12.79 15.48
CA LEU A 122 -9.17 12.70 14.23
C LEU A 122 -9.46 11.26 13.82
N THR A 123 -8.43 10.40 13.89
CA THR A 123 -8.57 8.98 13.53
C THR A 123 -9.62 8.32 14.43
N SER A 124 -9.60 8.59 15.74
CA SER A 124 -10.60 8.12 16.69
C SER A 124 -12.02 8.65 16.37
N ILE A 125 -12.15 9.94 16.06
CA ILE A 125 -13.44 10.56 15.68
C ILE A 125 -14.02 9.89 14.42
N ILE A 126 -13.18 9.65 13.41
CA ILE A 126 -13.62 9.03 12.15
C ILE A 126 -13.98 7.55 12.36
N LYS A 127 -13.20 6.81 13.15
CA LYS A 127 -13.51 5.42 13.55
C LYS A 127 -14.87 5.36 14.26
N LYS A 128 -15.13 6.27 15.21
CA LYS A 128 -16.44 6.36 15.89
C LYS A 128 -17.60 6.75 14.97
N LYS A 129 -17.38 7.65 14.01
CA LYS A 129 -18.43 8.08 13.06
C LYS A 129 -18.72 7.03 11.98
N ASN A 130 -17.76 6.17 11.65
CA ASN A 130 -17.91 5.13 10.63
C ASN A 130 -17.26 3.82 11.10
N PRO A 131 -17.80 3.17 12.13
CA PRO A 131 -17.22 1.94 12.69
C PRO A 131 -17.10 0.85 11.63
N TYR A 132 -18.00 0.82 10.64
CA TYR A 132 -18.01 -0.18 9.57
C TYR A 132 -16.95 0.01 8.48
N ASN A 133 -16.35 1.21 8.37
CA ASN A 133 -15.29 1.53 7.41
C ASN A 133 -13.90 1.55 8.06
N SER A 134 -13.79 1.32 9.38
CA SER A 134 -12.53 1.33 10.11
C SER A 134 -11.82 -0.01 10.21
N TYR A 135 -12.54 -1.11 9.95
CA TYR A 135 -11.96 -2.45 9.96
C TYR A 135 -11.42 -2.77 8.57
N SER A 136 -10.10 -2.96 8.44
CA SER A 136 -9.53 -3.52 7.22
C SER A 136 -10.07 -4.94 7.04
N GLY A 137 -10.50 -5.25 5.82
CA GLY A 137 -11.25 -6.48 5.54
C GLY A 137 -12.73 -6.17 5.44
N ARG A 138 -13.21 -5.93 4.21
CA ARG A 138 -14.61 -5.67 3.81
C ARG A 138 -15.66 -6.63 4.39
N ASN A 139 -15.20 -7.73 5.00
CA ASN A 139 -15.98 -8.81 5.58
C ASN A 139 -15.86 -8.88 7.12
N ILE A 140 -14.76 -8.47 7.75
CA ILE A 140 -14.54 -8.62 9.21
C ILE A 140 -15.44 -7.65 9.98
N GLY A 141 -15.48 -6.38 9.56
CA GLY A 141 -16.38 -5.39 10.16
C GLY A 141 -17.87 -5.75 9.99
N LYS A 142 -18.22 -6.52 8.95
CA LYS A 142 -19.58 -7.07 8.76
C LYS A 142 -19.87 -8.27 9.67
N VAL A 143 -18.86 -9.08 9.97
CA VAL A 143 -18.98 -10.24 10.85
C VAL A 143 -19.14 -9.79 12.31
N ASN A 144 -18.39 -8.76 12.75
CA ASN A 144 -18.59 -8.14 14.07
C ASN A 144 -20.02 -7.60 14.24
N THR A 145 -20.60 -6.99 13.20
CA THR A 145 -21.99 -6.51 13.25
C THR A 145 -23.01 -7.63 13.28
N LEU A 146 -22.83 -8.67 12.45
CA LEU A 146 -23.70 -9.85 12.49
C LEU A 146 -23.64 -10.55 13.86
N LEU A 147 -22.51 -10.48 14.56
CA LEU A 147 -22.30 -11.01 15.91
C LEU A 147 -22.96 -10.17 17.00
N GLU A 148 -22.86 -8.84 16.91
CA GLU A 148 -23.52 -7.93 17.84
C GLU A 148 -25.04 -8.03 17.72
N ASP A 149 -25.56 -8.13 16.48
CA ASP A 149 -27.00 -8.23 16.17
C ASP A 149 -27.60 -9.64 16.39
N THR A 150 -26.78 -10.66 16.66
CA THR A 150 -27.29 -12.01 16.96
C THR A 150 -27.53 -12.20 18.46
N GLU A 151 -28.61 -12.89 18.81
CA GLU A 151 -28.91 -13.32 20.19
C GLU A 151 -28.03 -14.54 20.56
N LEU A 152 -26.71 -14.35 20.59
CA LEU A 152 -25.74 -15.32 21.11
C LEU A 152 -25.38 -14.97 22.56
N SER A 153 -25.00 -15.97 23.34
CA SER A 153 -24.51 -15.75 24.71
C SER A 153 -23.22 -14.93 24.70
N ASP A 154 -23.06 -14.03 25.66
CA ASP A 154 -21.90 -13.12 25.77
C ASP A 154 -20.56 -13.86 25.72
N ASP A 155 -20.45 -15.04 26.34
CA ASP A 155 -19.23 -15.85 26.31
C ASP A 155 -18.83 -16.30 24.89
N PHE A 156 -19.82 -16.57 24.04
CA PHE A 156 -19.60 -17.00 22.65
C PHE A 156 -19.30 -15.81 21.74
N LYS A 157 -19.90 -14.64 22.01
CA LYS A 157 -19.53 -13.38 21.36
C LYS A 157 -18.09 -12.99 21.69
N ASN A 158 -17.68 -13.13 22.94
CA ASN A 158 -16.31 -12.86 23.39
C ASN A 158 -15.29 -13.78 22.72
N ALA A 159 -15.58 -15.09 22.63
CA ALA A 159 -14.71 -16.04 21.93
C ALA A 159 -14.59 -15.74 20.41
N LEU A 160 -15.67 -15.26 19.78
CA LEU A 160 -15.63 -14.86 18.37
C LEU A 160 -14.94 -13.52 18.16
N HIS A 161 -15.02 -12.60 19.12
CA HIS A 161 -14.21 -11.37 19.11
C HIS A 161 -12.72 -11.67 19.21
N GLU A 162 -12.30 -12.55 20.12
CA GLU A 162 -10.88 -12.98 20.20
C GLU A 162 -10.40 -13.61 18.89
N LEU A 163 -11.23 -14.44 18.25
CA LEU A 163 -10.89 -15.09 16.98
C LEU A 163 -10.82 -14.11 15.80
N ILE A 164 -11.61 -13.04 15.85
CA ILE A 164 -11.59 -11.94 14.87
C ILE A 164 -10.34 -11.07 15.06
N ASP A 165 -9.99 -10.76 16.31
CA ASP A 165 -8.77 -10.02 16.65
C ASP A 165 -7.51 -10.80 16.22
N ASP A 166 -7.49 -12.12 16.41
CA ASP A 166 -6.40 -12.99 15.93
C ASP A 166 -6.30 -13.02 14.41
N LEU A 167 -7.43 -13.04 13.69
CA LEU A 167 -7.47 -12.94 12.24
C LEU A 167 -6.98 -11.58 11.73
N GLU A 168 -7.29 -10.50 12.44
CA GLU A 168 -6.80 -9.16 12.13
C GLU A 168 -5.27 -9.11 12.29
N VAL A 169 -4.73 -9.64 13.38
CA VAL A 169 -3.26 -9.77 13.58
C VAL A 169 -2.62 -10.57 12.44
N TYR A 170 -3.23 -11.67 11.99
CA TYR A 170 -2.73 -12.48 10.87
C TYR A 170 -2.75 -11.73 9.53
N GLU A 171 -3.79 -10.95 9.26
CA GLU A 171 -3.90 -10.13 8.05
C GLU A 171 -2.86 -8.99 8.04
N TYR A 172 -2.60 -8.37 9.19
CA TYR A 172 -1.51 -7.39 9.39
C TYR A 172 -0.12 -8.01 9.17
N GLN A 173 0.13 -9.23 9.65
CA GLN A 173 1.37 -9.96 9.40
C GLN A 173 1.56 -10.29 7.91
N ASN A 174 0.49 -10.66 7.20
CA ASN A 174 0.52 -10.87 5.75
C ASN A 174 0.78 -9.57 4.97
N ARG A 175 0.31 -8.43 5.49
CA ARG A 175 0.60 -7.08 4.95
C ARG A 175 2.10 -6.76 5.01
N ASP A 176 2.82 -7.22 6.03
CA ASP A 176 4.29 -7.14 6.11
C ASP A 176 5.01 -8.18 5.23
N GLY A 177 4.38 -9.31 4.88
CA GLY A 177 4.83 -10.23 3.83
C GLY A 177 4.99 -9.54 2.45
N TYR A 178 4.26 -8.46 2.21
CA TYR A 178 4.43 -7.60 1.03
C TYR A 178 5.74 -6.79 1.04
N LYS A 179 6.37 -6.55 2.20
CA LYS A 179 7.72 -5.96 2.27
C LYS A 179 8.80 -6.99 1.90
N LEU A 180 8.59 -8.27 2.22
CA LEU A 180 9.44 -9.37 1.75
C LEU A 180 9.36 -9.54 0.22
N SER A 181 8.19 -9.34 -0.38
CA SER A 181 8.02 -9.40 -1.84
C SER A 181 8.84 -8.35 -2.60
N LYS A 182 9.07 -7.16 -2.05
CA LYS A 182 9.92 -6.12 -2.68
C LYS A 182 11.40 -6.51 -2.75
N LYS A 183 11.95 -7.16 -1.73
CA LYS A 183 13.32 -7.70 -1.79
C LYS A 183 13.39 -8.87 -2.76
N SER A 184 12.44 -9.79 -2.69
CA SER A 184 12.31 -10.91 -3.63
C SER A 184 12.23 -10.43 -5.08
N TYR A 185 11.49 -9.36 -5.36
CA TYR A 185 11.34 -8.76 -6.69
C TYR A 185 12.68 -8.19 -7.22
N TYR A 186 13.43 -7.48 -6.38
CA TYR A 186 14.77 -6.99 -6.72
C TYR A 186 15.75 -8.13 -7.00
N TYR A 187 15.71 -9.20 -6.19
CA TYR A 187 16.53 -10.38 -6.44
C TYR A 187 16.15 -11.08 -7.74
N SER A 188 14.87 -11.26 -8.05
CA SER A 188 14.44 -11.83 -9.34
C SER A 188 14.85 -10.98 -10.55
N LEU A 189 14.93 -9.65 -10.39
CA LEU A 189 15.38 -8.74 -11.44
C LEU A 189 16.89 -8.89 -11.68
N ILE A 190 17.70 -8.98 -10.61
CA ILE A 190 19.14 -9.22 -10.70
C ILE A 190 19.42 -10.60 -11.30
N PHE A 191 18.76 -11.66 -10.81
CA PHE A 191 18.92 -13.01 -11.35
C PHE A 191 18.44 -13.13 -12.80
N GLY A 192 17.38 -12.42 -13.18
CA GLY A 192 16.92 -12.35 -14.58
C GLY A 192 17.94 -11.71 -15.52
N VAL A 193 18.53 -10.57 -15.12
CA VAL A 193 19.58 -9.90 -15.90
C VAL A 193 20.83 -10.76 -16.01
N VAL A 194 21.29 -11.36 -14.89
CA VAL A 194 22.45 -12.26 -14.88
C VAL A 194 22.19 -13.51 -15.73
N GLY A 195 21.00 -14.08 -15.69
CA GLY A 195 20.61 -15.23 -16.52
C GLY A 195 20.62 -14.91 -18.01
N VAL A 196 20.09 -13.75 -18.42
CA VAL A 196 20.10 -13.31 -19.82
C VAL A 196 21.52 -13.06 -20.32
N VAL A 197 22.35 -12.35 -19.54
CA VAL A 197 23.75 -12.08 -19.89
C VAL A 197 24.58 -13.37 -19.94
N GLY A 198 24.38 -14.28 -18.99
CA GLY A 198 25.04 -15.59 -18.97
C GLY A 198 24.66 -16.45 -20.19
N THR A 199 23.38 -16.45 -20.57
CA THR A 199 22.91 -17.20 -21.74
C THR A 199 23.51 -16.64 -23.03
N LEU A 200 23.54 -15.31 -23.20
CA LEU A 200 24.17 -14.66 -24.35
C LEU A 200 25.67 -14.96 -24.43
N PHE A 201 26.39 -14.93 -23.30
CA PHE A 201 27.81 -15.25 -23.26
C PHE A 201 28.07 -16.71 -23.63
N THR A 202 27.25 -17.64 -23.12
CA THR A 202 27.42 -19.08 -23.39
C THR A 202 27.20 -19.37 -24.88
N VAL A 203 26.12 -18.84 -25.46
CA VAL A 203 25.81 -19.01 -26.89
C VAL A 203 26.84 -18.32 -27.78
N ALA A 204 27.33 -17.13 -27.41
CA ALA A 204 28.40 -16.46 -28.15
C ALA A 204 29.74 -17.21 -28.04
N SER A 205 30.06 -17.77 -26.87
CA SER A 205 31.31 -18.53 -26.65
C SER A 205 31.37 -19.84 -27.42
N THR A 206 30.22 -20.43 -27.78
CA THR A 206 30.15 -21.61 -28.64
C THR A 206 30.26 -21.30 -30.14
N LEU A 207 30.27 -20.01 -30.52
CA LEU A 207 30.40 -19.54 -31.91
C LEU A 207 31.82 -19.04 -32.25
N PHE A 208 32.73 -19.01 -31.28
CA PHE A 208 34.16 -18.72 -31.43
C PHE A 208 34.99 -19.93 -31.00
#